data_AF-A0A432IMM2-F1
#
_entry.id   AF-A0A432IMM2-F1
#
_cell.length_a   1.000
_cell.length_b   1.000
_cell.length_c   1.000
_cell.angle_alpha   90.00
_cell.angle_beta   90.00
_cell.angle_gamma   90.00
#
_symmetry.space_group_name_H-M   'P 1'
#
loop_
_entity.id
_entity.type
_entity.pdbx_description
1 polymer ?
#
loop_
_entity_poly.entity_id
_entity_poly.type
_entity_poly.pdbx_seq_one_letter_code
_entity_poly.pdbx_strand_id
1 'polypeptide(L)'
;MKFISTPYIYILIFLNFNLYAQELVLKPQTVNPGNQEIFNGITYKRLNSDQKEIYKQIDSIRVQLQKKGYLQNKVKNIEIKDSTYIALFQINKKIEQIVIHYTPPLPEVILHLVSKKNNEAYFEIPFDQKIPRALQELKSLADMDEYKGIIRKLLEQITTLAP
;
A
#
# COMPACT_ATOMS: atom_id res chain seq x y z
N MET A 1 41.47 -21.60 -56.25
CA MET A 1 40.55 -22.33 -55.35
C MET A 1 39.59 -21.34 -54.72
N LYS A 2 38.29 -21.40 -55.07
CA LYS A 2 37.27 -20.50 -54.51
C LYS A 2 36.90 -21.02 -53.12
N PHE A 3 37.21 -20.25 -52.08
CA PHE A 3 36.70 -20.52 -50.73
C PHE A 3 35.19 -20.26 -50.74
N ILE A 4 34.41 -21.33 -50.78
CA ILE A 4 32.96 -21.28 -50.60
C ILE A 4 32.76 -21.00 -49.11
N SER A 5 32.60 -19.72 -48.79
CA SER A 5 32.36 -19.24 -47.42
C SER A 5 31.06 -19.86 -46.93
N THR A 6 31.17 -20.78 -45.97
CA THR A 6 30.08 -21.56 -45.37
C THR A 6 29.12 -20.62 -44.62
N PRO A 7 27.95 -20.25 -45.19
CA PRO A 7 27.03 -19.34 -44.53
C PRO A 7 26.27 -20.01 -43.38
N TYR A 8 26.31 -21.34 -43.32
CA TYR A 8 25.56 -22.16 -42.36
C TYR A 8 26.01 -22.00 -40.90
N ILE A 9 27.28 -21.63 -40.67
CA ILE A 9 27.80 -21.39 -39.31
C ILE A 9 27.14 -20.15 -38.68
N TYR A 10 26.89 -19.11 -39.46
CA TYR A 10 26.24 -17.89 -38.97
C TYR A 10 24.76 -18.11 -38.63
N ILE A 11 24.08 -19.03 -39.34
CA ILE A 11 22.69 -19.41 -39.06
C ILE A 11 22.57 -20.19 -37.75
N LEU A 12 23.53 -21.06 -37.43
CA LEU A 12 23.56 -21.83 -36.17
C LEU A 12 23.77 -20.95 -34.94
N ILE A 13 24.51 -19.84 -35.07
CA ILE A 13 24.69 -18.86 -33.98
C ILE A 13 23.39 -18.11 -33.69
N PHE A 14 22.55 -17.87 -34.71
CA PHE A 14 21.26 -17.19 -34.54
C PHE A 14 20.14 -18.06 -33.95
N LEU A 15 20.21 -19.39 -34.08
CA LEU A 15 19.17 -20.31 -33.62
C LEU A 15 19.26 -20.69 -32.13
N ASN A 16 20.29 -20.23 -31.42
CA ASN A 16 20.56 -20.61 -30.02
C ASN A 16 20.25 -19.53 -28.98
N PHE A 17 19.46 -18.51 -29.31
CA PHE A 17 19.01 -17.53 -28.31
C PHE A 17 17.87 -18.10 -27.46
N ASN A 18 18.21 -18.97 -26.52
CA ASN A 18 17.41 -19.11 -25.31
C ASN A 18 17.57 -17.81 -24.53
N LEU A 19 16.66 -16.86 -24.75
CA LEU A 19 16.57 -15.63 -23.97
C LEU A 19 16.14 -15.97 -22.54
N TYR A 20 17.11 -16.33 -21.70
CA TYR A 20 16.89 -16.45 -20.27
C TYR A 20 16.78 -15.04 -19.70
N ALA A 21 15.54 -14.55 -19.53
CA ALA A 21 15.30 -13.39 -18.70
C ALA A 21 15.69 -13.77 -17.26
N GLN A 22 16.65 -13.03 -16.68
CA GLN A 22 17.10 -13.26 -15.31
C GLN A 22 15.94 -12.98 -14.34
N GLU A 23 15.54 -13.97 -13.55
CA GLU A 23 14.50 -13.80 -12.53
C GLU A 23 15.01 -12.89 -11.40
N LEU A 24 14.25 -11.84 -11.10
CA LEU A 24 14.61 -10.87 -10.06
C LEU A 24 13.84 -11.19 -8.77
N VAL A 25 14.55 -11.28 -7.65
CA VAL A 25 14.00 -11.65 -6.35
C VAL A 25 13.79 -10.41 -5.50
N LEU A 26 12.57 -10.16 -5.04
CA LEU A 26 12.25 -9.11 -4.07
C LEU A 26 12.23 -9.67 -2.64
N LYS A 27 12.95 -9.01 -1.73
CA LYS A 27 12.96 -9.28 -0.29
C LYS A 27 12.65 -7.99 0.49
N PRO A 28 11.40 -7.81 0.95
CA PRO A 28 11.07 -6.71 1.85
C PRO A 28 11.68 -6.94 3.23
N GLN A 29 12.26 -5.91 3.81
CA GLN A 29 12.87 -5.91 5.13
C GLN A 29 12.52 -4.63 5.86
N THR A 30 12.49 -4.69 7.19
CA THR A 30 12.34 -3.51 8.04
C THR A 30 13.72 -2.96 8.41
N VAL A 31 13.82 -1.64 8.56
CA VAL A 31 15.04 -1.01 9.11
C VAL A 31 15.34 -1.53 10.53
N ASN A 32 14.30 -1.83 11.31
CA ASN A 32 14.42 -2.45 12.63
C ASN A 32 14.15 -3.96 12.53
N PRO A 33 15.15 -4.83 12.76
CA PRO A 33 15.00 -6.28 12.57
C PRO A 33 13.90 -6.92 13.42
N GLY A 34 13.63 -6.40 14.62
CA GLY A 34 12.57 -6.90 15.51
C GLY A 34 11.15 -6.72 14.99
N ASN A 35 10.97 -5.98 13.88
CA ASN A 35 9.68 -5.67 13.29
C ASN A 35 9.42 -6.42 11.97
N GLN A 36 10.21 -7.45 11.64
CA GLN A 36 10.01 -8.20 10.40
C GLN A 36 8.65 -8.91 10.33
N GLU A 37 8.08 -9.26 11.48
CA GLU A 37 6.75 -9.86 11.59
C GLU A 37 5.62 -8.97 11.05
N ILE A 38 5.86 -7.66 10.86
CA ILE A 38 4.88 -6.75 10.24
C ILE A 38 4.54 -7.18 8.81
N PHE A 39 5.48 -7.83 8.11
CA PHE A 39 5.22 -8.39 6.79
C PHE A 39 4.39 -9.68 6.83
N ASN A 40 4.14 -10.27 7.99
CA ASN A 40 3.27 -11.43 8.12
C ASN A 40 1.85 -11.05 7.67
N GLY A 41 1.35 -11.77 6.68
CA GLY A 41 0.06 -11.49 6.04
C GLY A 41 0.07 -10.29 5.07
N ILE A 42 1.23 -9.88 4.54
CA ILE A 42 1.32 -9.03 3.35
C ILE A 42 1.61 -9.91 2.15
N THR A 43 0.76 -9.83 1.13
CA THR A 43 0.90 -10.65 -0.07
C THR A 43 1.69 -9.88 -1.12
N TYR A 44 2.79 -10.47 -1.60
CA TYR A 44 3.61 -9.89 -2.67
C TYR A 44 4.25 -10.99 -3.52
N LYS A 45 4.60 -10.64 -4.76
CA LYS A 45 5.29 -11.53 -5.68
C LYS A 45 6.79 -11.51 -5.39
N ARG A 46 7.34 -12.65 -4.96
CA ARG A 46 8.77 -12.78 -4.65
C ARG A 46 9.65 -12.76 -5.90
N LEU A 47 9.20 -13.40 -6.99
CA LEU A 47 9.92 -13.49 -8.26
C LEU A 47 9.30 -12.50 -9.26
N ASN A 48 10.12 -11.70 -9.92
CA ASN A 48 9.67 -10.64 -10.83
C ASN A 48 10.44 -10.75 -12.14
N SER A 49 9.76 -10.47 -13.27
CA SER A 49 10.36 -10.56 -14.60
C SER A 49 11.25 -9.36 -14.93
N ASP A 50 10.98 -8.21 -14.31
CA ASP A 50 11.73 -6.98 -14.53
C ASP A 50 11.74 -6.08 -13.28
N GLN A 51 12.59 -5.05 -13.32
CA GLN A 51 12.76 -4.09 -12.23
C GLN A 51 11.50 -3.23 -12.01
N LYS A 52 10.70 -2.99 -13.07
CA LYS A 52 9.46 -2.20 -12.98
C LYS A 52 8.39 -2.95 -12.19
N GLU A 53 8.28 -4.27 -12.34
CA GLU A 53 7.45 -5.13 -11.50
C GLU A 53 7.87 -5.03 -10.04
N ILE A 54 9.19 -5.02 -9.76
CA ILE A 54 9.69 -4.89 -8.38
C ILE A 54 9.23 -3.58 -7.74
N TYR A 55 9.38 -2.43 -8.41
CA TYR A 55 8.91 -1.16 -7.87
C TYR A 55 7.39 -1.14 -7.66
N LYS A 56 6.62 -1.72 -8.58
CA LYS A 56 5.16 -1.87 -8.40
C LYS A 56 4.83 -2.75 -7.18
N GLN A 57 5.59 -3.81 -6.94
CA GLN A 57 5.41 -4.66 -5.75
C GLN A 57 5.76 -3.91 -4.47
N ILE A 58 6.85 -3.12 -4.47
CA ILE A 58 7.24 -2.29 -3.34
C ILE A 58 6.14 -1.27 -3.00
N ASP A 59 5.55 -0.62 -4.01
CA ASP A 59 4.42 0.29 -3.81
C ASP A 59 3.17 -0.44 -3.32
N SER A 60 2.88 -1.63 -3.85
CA SER A 60 1.77 -2.47 -3.36
C SER A 60 1.94 -2.84 -1.88
N ILE A 61 3.15 -3.21 -1.46
CA ILE A 61 3.48 -3.47 -0.06
C ILE A 61 3.26 -2.21 0.79
N ARG A 62 3.71 -1.04 0.33
CA ARG A 62 3.50 0.26 1.00
C ARG A 62 2.00 0.52 1.23
N VAL A 63 1.18 0.32 0.21
CA VAL A 63 -0.28 0.52 0.28
C VAL A 63 -0.94 -0.50 1.21
N GLN A 64 -0.51 -1.76 1.18
CA GLN A 64 -1.01 -2.78 2.10
C GLN A 64 -0.65 -2.45 3.57
N LEU A 65 0.55 -1.94 3.82
CA LEU A 65 0.97 -1.44 5.13
C LEU A 65 0.10 -0.27 5.60
N GLN A 66 -0.19 0.70 4.72
CA GLN A 66 -1.09 1.80 5.03
C GLN A 66 -2.48 1.30 5.44
N LYS A 67 -3.04 0.35 4.68
CA LYS A 67 -4.35 -0.27 4.99
C LYS A 67 -4.38 -1.02 6.32
N LYS A 68 -3.22 -1.45 6.83
CA LYS A 68 -3.07 -2.10 8.14
C LYS A 68 -2.82 -1.12 9.30
N GLY A 69 -2.81 0.20 9.06
CA GLY A 69 -2.61 1.22 10.10
C GLY A 69 -1.20 1.82 10.17
N TYR A 70 -0.29 1.42 9.29
CA TYR A 70 1.05 2.00 9.20
C TYR A 70 1.06 3.19 8.23
N LEU A 71 0.36 4.28 8.55
CA LEU A 71 0.22 5.43 7.64
C LEU A 71 1.56 6.05 7.23
N GLN A 72 2.47 6.21 8.20
CA GLN A 72 3.79 6.82 7.98
C GLN A 72 4.86 5.78 7.62
N ASN A 73 4.55 4.88 6.69
CA ASN A 73 5.53 3.92 6.19
C ASN A 73 6.19 4.45 4.90
N LYS A 74 7.51 4.28 4.80
CA LYS A 74 8.29 4.71 3.63
C LYS A 74 9.38 3.71 3.29
N VAL A 75 9.77 3.68 2.03
CA VAL A 75 10.94 2.94 1.56
C VAL A 75 12.17 3.80 1.84
N LYS A 76 13.04 3.34 2.72
CA LYS A 76 14.27 4.05 3.09
C LYS A 76 15.36 3.85 2.05
N ASN A 77 15.53 2.61 1.60
CA ASN A 77 16.55 2.25 0.62
C ASN A 77 16.14 0.97 -0.12
N ILE A 78 16.72 0.76 -1.30
CA ILE A 78 16.62 -0.48 -2.06
C ILE A 78 18.03 -0.93 -2.38
N GLU A 79 18.50 -1.97 -1.72
CA GLU A 79 19.82 -2.56 -1.98
C GLU A 79 19.71 -3.62 -3.07
N ILE A 80 20.60 -3.57 -4.05
CA ILE A 80 20.64 -4.53 -5.14
C ILE A 80 21.89 -5.39 -4.94
N LYS A 81 21.69 -6.70 -4.82
CA LYS A 81 22.75 -7.71 -4.74
C LYS A 81 22.47 -8.76 -5.80
N ASP A 82 23.22 -8.68 -6.90
CA ASP A 82 23.01 -9.49 -8.10
C ASP A 82 21.57 -9.39 -8.61
N SER A 83 20.80 -10.47 -8.57
CA SER A 83 19.37 -10.50 -8.93
C SER A 83 18.44 -10.27 -7.76
N THR A 84 18.95 -9.97 -6.57
CA THR A 84 18.17 -9.77 -5.35
C THR A 84 18.01 -8.29 -5.02
N TYR A 85 16.76 -7.85 -4.93
CA TYR A 85 16.35 -6.52 -4.50
C TYR A 85 15.88 -6.59 -3.05
N ILE A 86 16.61 -5.91 -2.16
CA ILE A 86 16.28 -5.80 -0.74
C ILE A 86 15.64 -4.44 -0.52
N ALA A 87 14.32 -4.42 -0.33
CA ALA A 87 13.59 -3.19 -0.07
C ALA A 87 13.52 -2.93 1.44
N LEU A 88 14.22 -1.90 1.92
CA LEU A 88 14.24 -1.52 3.33
C LEU A 88 13.13 -0.52 3.64
N PHE A 89 12.12 -0.98 4.39
CA PHE A 89 11.01 -0.16 4.84
C PHE A 89 11.29 0.42 6.22
N GLN A 90 11.13 1.74 6.32
CA GLN A 90 10.98 2.41 7.60
C GLN A 90 9.48 2.42 7.95
N ILE A 91 9.12 1.59 8.92
CA ILE A 91 7.76 1.45 9.41
C ILE A 91 7.70 2.09 10.80
N ASN A 92 6.87 3.12 10.93
CA ASN A 92 6.63 3.81 12.19
C ASN A 92 5.53 3.09 13.00
N LYS A 93 5.06 3.71 14.09
CA LYS A 93 4.01 3.15 14.96
C LYS A 93 2.72 2.86 14.17
N LYS A 94 2.09 1.73 14.49
CA LYS A 94 0.74 1.40 14.02
C LYS A 94 -0.27 2.35 14.66
N ILE A 95 -1.17 2.90 13.86
CA ILE A 95 -2.32 3.65 14.34
C ILE A 95 -3.46 2.65 14.49
N GLU A 96 -3.93 2.46 15.72
CA GLU A 96 -5.01 1.51 16.03
C GLU A 96 -6.39 2.14 15.91
N GLN A 97 -6.49 3.43 16.21
CA GLN A 97 -7.74 4.18 16.26
C GLN A 97 -7.53 5.62 15.80
N ILE A 98 -8.55 6.16 15.13
CA ILE A 98 -8.66 7.58 14.85
C ILE A 98 -9.76 8.13 15.75
N VAL A 99 -9.43 9.18 16.50
CA VAL A 99 -10.38 9.93 17.34
C VAL A 99 -10.73 11.21 16.60
N ILE A 100 -12.02 11.41 16.36
CA ILE A 100 -12.53 12.60 15.67
C ILE A 100 -13.36 13.41 16.67
N HIS A 101 -12.90 14.62 16.94
CA HIS A 101 -13.59 15.58 17.80
C HIS A 101 -14.51 16.47 16.96
N TYR A 102 -15.74 16.67 17.41
CA TYR A 102 -16.73 17.48 16.72
C TYR A 102 -17.47 18.43 17.67
N THR A 103 -18.01 19.51 17.13
CA THR A 103 -18.80 20.53 17.85
C THR A 103 -19.66 21.18 16.77
N PRO A 104 -20.96 20.81 16.55
CA PRO A 104 -22.14 20.73 17.44
C PRO A 104 -22.71 19.28 17.56
N PRO A 105 -23.85 18.99 18.24
CA PRO A 105 -24.34 17.61 18.38
C PRO A 105 -24.58 16.97 17.01
N LEU A 106 -23.83 15.90 16.72
CA LEU A 106 -24.12 15.06 15.56
C LEU A 106 -25.41 14.28 15.79
N PRO A 107 -26.27 14.13 14.77
CA PRO A 107 -27.41 13.23 14.84
C PRO A 107 -26.95 11.82 15.23
N GLU A 108 -27.65 11.18 16.17
CA GLU A 108 -27.33 9.83 16.67
C GLU A 108 -27.23 8.79 15.55
N VAL A 109 -28.00 8.97 14.47
CA VAL A 109 -27.97 8.13 13.26
C VAL A 109 -26.56 8.05 12.67
N ILE A 110 -25.86 9.18 12.60
CA ILE A 110 -24.49 9.26 12.04
C ILE A 110 -23.48 8.63 13.01
N LEU A 111 -23.68 8.83 14.32
CA LEU A 111 -22.79 8.29 15.35
C LEU A 111 -22.82 6.76 15.43
N HIS A 112 -24.01 6.16 15.31
CA HIS A 112 -24.19 4.70 15.32
C HIS A 112 -23.65 4.00 14.07
N LEU A 113 -23.63 4.68 12.92
CA LEU A 113 -23.08 4.13 11.67
C LEU A 113 -21.54 4.06 11.72
N VAL A 114 -20.90 5.07 12.31
CA VAL A 114 -19.45 5.27 12.16
C VAL A 114 -18.62 4.73 13.33
N SER A 115 -19.20 4.56 14.53
CA SER A 115 -18.45 4.13 15.71
C SER A 115 -19.19 3.14 16.62
N LYS A 116 -18.43 2.23 17.24
CA LYS A 116 -18.91 1.35 18.32
C LYS A 116 -18.86 2.00 19.71
N LYS A 117 -18.15 3.11 19.87
CA LYS A 117 -17.93 3.81 21.14
C LYS A 117 -18.01 5.31 20.89
N ASN A 118 -19.17 5.86 21.21
CA ASN A 118 -19.51 7.26 21.02
C ASN A 118 -19.64 7.97 22.38
N ASN A 119 -19.28 9.24 22.40
CA ASN A 119 -19.60 10.16 23.47
C ASN A 119 -20.04 11.49 22.84
N GLU A 120 -20.63 12.41 23.60
CA GLU A 120 -21.25 13.63 23.05
C GLU A 120 -20.30 14.54 22.26
N ALA A 121 -18.98 14.38 22.43
CA ALA A 121 -17.94 15.26 21.89
C ALA A 121 -16.90 14.58 20.96
N TYR A 122 -16.94 13.24 20.83
CA TYR A 122 -16.01 12.51 19.96
C TYR A 122 -16.49 11.10 19.61
N PHE A 123 -15.95 10.55 18.52
CA PHE A 123 -16.12 9.14 18.19
C PHE A 123 -14.78 8.49 17.79
N GLU A 124 -14.64 7.21 18.14
CA GLU A 124 -13.46 6.38 17.85
C GLU A 124 -13.73 5.47 16.64
N ILE A 125 -12.92 5.56 15.57
CA ILE A 125 -12.96 4.61 14.45
C ILE A 125 -11.75 3.68 14.55
N PRO A 126 -11.93 2.36 14.70
CA PRO A 126 -10.85 1.39 14.56
C PRO A 126 -10.25 1.47 13.14
N PHE A 127 -8.93 1.52 13.04
CA PHE A 127 -8.25 1.67 11.75
C PHE A 127 -8.50 0.47 10.82
N ASP A 128 -8.75 -0.70 11.40
CA ASP A 128 -8.92 -1.96 10.70
C ASP A 128 -10.16 -1.94 9.78
N GLN A 129 -9.93 -1.81 8.46
CA GLN A 129 -10.90 -1.92 7.35
C GLN A 129 -12.15 -1.01 7.39
N LYS A 130 -12.41 -0.32 8.49
CA LYS A 130 -13.63 0.45 8.74
C LYS A 130 -13.51 1.90 8.31
N ILE A 131 -12.31 2.47 8.21
CA ILE A 131 -12.15 3.86 7.74
C ILE A 131 -12.66 4.04 6.30
N PRO A 132 -12.29 3.21 5.30
CA PRO A 132 -12.80 3.38 3.94
C PRO A 132 -14.32 3.23 3.87
N ARG A 133 -14.89 2.30 4.64
CA ARG A 133 -16.33 2.05 4.72
C ARG A 133 -17.06 3.22 5.40
N ALA A 134 -16.55 3.69 6.53
CA ALA A 134 -17.07 4.87 7.23
C ALA A 134 -17.02 6.11 6.32
N LEU A 135 -15.93 6.31 5.58
CA LEU A 135 -15.82 7.39 4.59
C LEU A 135 -16.84 7.25 3.45
N GLN A 136 -17.10 6.03 2.98
CA GLN A 136 -18.10 5.77 1.94
C GLN A 136 -19.52 6.01 2.45
N GLU A 137 -19.84 5.54 3.66
CA GLU A 137 -21.13 5.75 4.32
C GLU A 137 -21.34 7.25 4.59
N LEU A 138 -20.35 7.96 5.13
CA LEU A 138 -20.40 9.41 5.30
C LEU A 138 -20.61 10.14 3.96
N LYS A 139 -19.91 9.78 2.89
CA LYS A 139 -20.13 10.38 1.56
C LYS A 139 -21.56 10.20 1.08
N SER A 140 -22.13 9.01 1.22
CA SER A 140 -23.53 8.75 0.83
C SER A 140 -24.55 9.56 1.64
N LEU A 141 -24.27 9.85 2.92
CA LEU A 141 -25.11 10.73 3.73
C LEU A 141 -24.90 12.22 3.41
N ALA A 142 -23.71 12.62 2.94
CA ALA A 142 -23.45 14.00 2.53
C ALA A 142 -24.24 14.42 1.28
N ASP A 143 -24.66 13.45 0.47
CA ASP A 143 -25.52 13.66 -0.68
C ASP A 143 -26.97 14.01 -0.27
N MET A 144 -27.34 13.77 1.00
CA MET A 144 -28.59 14.27 1.58
C MET A 144 -28.39 15.72 2.05
N ASP A 145 -29.20 16.65 1.51
CA ASP A 145 -29.06 18.10 1.74
C ASP A 145 -29.14 18.48 3.23
N GLU A 146 -29.78 17.66 4.07
CA GLU A 146 -29.94 17.87 5.51
C GLU A 146 -28.62 17.80 6.30
N TYR A 147 -27.63 17.00 5.87
CA TYR A 147 -26.39 16.74 6.64
C TYR A 147 -25.10 17.15 5.93
N LYS A 148 -25.21 17.61 4.68
CA LYS A 148 -24.12 17.95 3.77
C LYS A 148 -23.05 18.87 4.38
N GLY A 149 -23.47 19.90 5.12
CA GLY A 149 -22.56 20.88 5.72
C GLY A 149 -21.68 20.31 6.84
N ILE A 150 -22.24 19.45 7.69
CA ILE A 150 -21.55 18.85 8.85
C ILE A 150 -20.63 17.74 8.35
N ILE A 151 -21.13 16.88 7.45
CA ILE A 151 -20.36 15.75 6.93
C ILE A 151 -19.17 16.22 6.10
N ARG A 152 -19.31 17.29 5.31
CA ARG A 152 -18.19 17.84 4.53
C ARG A 152 -17.03 18.31 5.41
N LYS A 153 -17.31 18.97 6.54
CA LYS A 153 -16.27 19.37 7.51
C LYS A 153 -15.57 18.16 8.14
N LEU A 154 -16.32 17.10 8.46
CA LEU A 154 -15.73 15.86 8.99
C LEU A 154 -14.87 15.14 7.96
N LEU A 155 -15.31 15.07 6.71
CA LEU A 155 -14.53 14.48 5.62
C LEU A 155 -13.20 15.22 5.44
N GLU A 156 -13.20 16.55 5.47
CA GLU A 156 -11.99 17.38 5.38
C GLU A 156 -11.00 17.09 6.52
N GLN A 157 -11.49 16.97 7.76
CA GLN A 157 -10.66 16.60 8.92
C GLN A 157 -10.06 15.19 8.78
N ILE A 158 -10.80 14.21 8.25
CA ILE A 158 -10.28 12.86 8.04
C ILE A 158 -9.24 12.83 6.91
N THR A 159 -9.47 13.56 5.81
CA THR A 159 -8.51 13.62 4.70
C THR A 159 -7.21 14.35 5.05
N THR A 160 -7.23 15.31 5.95
CA THR A 160 -6.01 16.00 6.41
C THR A 160 -5.15 15.14 7.34
N LEU A 161 -5.71 14.08 7.92
CA LEU A 161 -4.99 13.08 8.72
C LEU A 161 -4.38 11.95 7.87
N ALA A 162 -4.81 11.80 6.62
CA ALA A 162 -4.29 10.81 5.68
C ALA A 162 -3.29 11.48 4.71
N PRO A 163 -1.98 11.30 4.88
CA PRO A 163 -0.97 11.79 3.94
C PRO A 163 -0.97 11.01 2.62
#